data_AF-A0A942BWF1-F1
#
_entry.id   AF-A0A942BWF1-F1
#
_cell.length_a   1.000
_cell.length_b   1.000
_cell.length_c   1.000
_cell.angle_alpha   90.00
_cell.angle_beta   90.00
_cell.angle_gamma   90.00
#
_symmetry.space_group_name_H-M   'P 1'
#
loop_
_entity.id
_entity.type
_entity.pdbx_description
1 polymer ?
#
loop_
_entity_poly.entity_id
_entity_poly.type
_entity_poly.pdbx_seq_one_letter_code
_entity_poly.pdbx_strand_id
1 'polypeptide(L)'
;PTAGTGGMLSIAEEHLHEMNPAARLVVFGQELNPESYAICKADMLLKGQDISHIIFGNTLSDDGHAGRDFDYMLSNPPFGVEWKKIETSVRNEHERQGFGGRFGPGLPRVSDGSLLFLLHLISKMRDPKKGGSRIGIVLNGSPLFTGGAGSGESNIRKYIIENDLLEAIVALPTDMFYNTGISTYVWILSNHKPDERKGKIQLINAADLFVKMRKSLGSKRNELSPENIAEITRLYGEFAQGQRSKIFDNDDFGYSTITVERPLRLNFRIDGERRERLAAMNADEKRKNIFFTDDELDKLMSALATFDADEKFMDRAVFLPKLKKALTAAGFKPTAKQQKAIIQALGERDPDAEICLDKNGDAEPDTELRDTENVPLKDDIGAYFAREVLPHAADAWIDHEKTRVGYEIPFNRHFYVFEPPRDLAEIDADLKVVTGRILTMIGGLSK
;
A
#
# COMPACT_ATOMS: atom_id res chain seq x y z
N PRO A 1 14.63 -9.11 -17.54
CA PRO A 1 14.50 -7.63 -17.70
C PRO A 1 15.54 -6.79 -16.94
N THR A 2 16.20 -7.35 -15.91
CA THR A 2 17.25 -6.69 -15.11
C THR A 2 18.44 -7.64 -14.94
N ALA A 3 19.18 -7.88 -16.03
CA ALA A 3 20.10 -9.01 -16.14
C ALA A 3 21.33 -8.86 -15.23
N GLY A 4 21.69 -7.64 -14.82
CA GLY A 4 22.93 -7.36 -14.11
C GLY A 4 24.12 -7.89 -14.91
N THR A 5 25.01 -8.62 -14.24
CA THR A 5 26.16 -9.30 -14.87
C THR A 5 25.82 -10.64 -15.52
N GLY A 6 24.53 -11.03 -15.60
CA GLY A 6 24.09 -12.29 -16.23
C GLY A 6 24.01 -13.49 -15.29
N GLY A 7 24.45 -13.38 -14.03
CA GLY A 7 24.59 -14.53 -13.12
C GLY A 7 23.32 -15.38 -12.93
N MET A 8 22.13 -14.76 -12.79
CA MET A 8 20.88 -15.52 -12.67
C MET A 8 20.54 -16.30 -13.95
N LEU A 9 20.85 -15.75 -15.12
CA LEU A 9 20.60 -16.41 -16.40
C LEU A 9 21.54 -17.62 -16.55
N SER A 10 22.81 -17.42 -16.24
CA SER A 10 23.86 -18.44 -16.32
C SER A 10 23.61 -19.62 -15.39
N ILE A 11 23.25 -19.37 -14.13
CA ILE A 11 22.95 -20.41 -13.16
C ILE A 11 21.65 -21.16 -13.54
N ALA A 12 20.64 -20.44 -14.02
CA ALA A 12 19.39 -21.07 -14.46
C ALA A 12 19.58 -21.97 -15.68
N GLU A 13 20.39 -21.52 -16.66
CA GLU A 13 20.75 -22.31 -17.83
C GLU A 13 21.47 -23.60 -17.44
N GLU A 14 22.51 -23.50 -16.61
CA GLU A 14 23.26 -24.66 -16.10
C GLU A 14 22.35 -25.66 -15.40
N HIS A 15 21.53 -25.17 -14.46
CA HIS A 15 20.61 -26.01 -13.70
C HIS A 15 19.58 -26.73 -14.58
N LEU A 16 18.98 -26.02 -15.55
CA LEU A 16 18.00 -26.61 -16.46
C LEU A 16 18.65 -27.62 -17.43
N HIS A 17 19.89 -27.36 -17.85
CA HIS A 17 20.64 -28.26 -18.70
C HIS A 17 21.06 -29.54 -17.95
N GLU A 18 21.39 -29.44 -16.66
CA GLU A 18 21.62 -30.61 -15.80
C GLU A 18 20.37 -31.49 -15.68
N MET A 19 19.19 -30.88 -15.59
CA MET A 19 17.91 -31.61 -15.53
C MET A 19 17.52 -32.24 -16.87
N ASN A 20 17.80 -31.56 -17.99
CA ASN A 20 17.50 -32.04 -19.32
C ASN A 20 18.57 -31.62 -20.34
N PRO A 21 19.61 -32.45 -20.56
CA PRO A 21 20.69 -32.15 -21.49
C PRO A 21 20.26 -32.04 -22.96
N ALA A 22 19.06 -32.51 -23.31
CA ALA A 22 18.50 -32.39 -24.66
C ALA A 22 17.71 -31.08 -24.86
N ALA A 23 17.49 -30.30 -23.79
CA ALA A 23 16.75 -29.05 -23.88
C ALA A 23 17.56 -28.00 -24.65
N ARG A 24 16.90 -27.30 -25.57
CA ARG A 24 17.45 -26.09 -26.19
C ARG A 24 17.05 -24.89 -25.35
N LEU A 25 17.99 -24.37 -24.58
CA LEU A 25 17.80 -23.17 -23.76
C LEU A 25 18.28 -21.94 -24.53
N VAL A 26 17.41 -20.93 -24.65
CA VAL A 26 17.74 -19.66 -25.29
C VAL A 26 17.55 -18.55 -24.29
N VAL A 27 18.62 -17.81 -24.05
CA VAL A 27 18.67 -16.80 -22.98
C VAL A 27 18.43 -15.41 -23.54
N PHE A 28 17.61 -14.63 -22.83
CA PHE A 28 17.32 -13.22 -23.15
C PHE A 28 17.54 -12.35 -21.92
N GLY A 29 18.08 -11.15 -22.13
CA GLY A 29 18.43 -10.24 -21.06
C GLY A 29 18.31 -8.78 -21.48
N GLN A 30 18.10 -7.92 -20.50
CA GLN A 30 18.21 -6.47 -20.67
C GLN A 30 18.87 -5.88 -19.44
N GLU A 31 19.80 -4.94 -19.65
CA GLU A 31 20.54 -4.30 -18.57
C GLU A 31 20.78 -2.81 -18.87
N LEU A 32 20.62 -1.98 -17.83
CA LEU A 32 20.73 -0.53 -17.90
C LEU A 32 22.18 -0.06 -17.71
N ASN A 33 22.94 -0.71 -16.83
CA ASN A 33 24.31 -0.31 -16.52
C ASN A 33 25.27 -0.82 -17.61
N PRO A 34 26.05 0.06 -18.27
CA PRO A 34 26.93 -0.31 -19.38
C PRO A 34 27.95 -1.39 -19.03
N GLU A 35 28.56 -1.31 -17.85
CA GLU A 35 29.59 -2.26 -17.40
C GLU A 35 28.99 -3.63 -17.14
N SER A 36 27.87 -3.68 -16.41
CA SER A 36 27.13 -4.91 -16.13
C SER A 36 26.62 -5.56 -17.41
N TYR A 37 26.11 -4.75 -18.35
CA TYR A 37 25.70 -5.19 -19.68
C TYR A 37 26.87 -5.82 -20.44
N ALA A 38 28.04 -5.19 -20.47
CA ALA A 38 29.22 -5.72 -21.15
C ALA A 38 29.68 -7.06 -20.54
N ILE A 39 29.68 -7.16 -19.21
CA ILE A 39 30.02 -8.41 -18.49
C ILE A 39 29.01 -9.51 -18.81
N CYS A 40 27.71 -9.22 -18.73
CA CYS A 40 26.64 -10.15 -19.08
C CYS A 40 26.79 -10.65 -20.51
N LYS A 41 27.05 -9.74 -21.45
CA LYS A 41 27.23 -10.08 -22.87
C LYS A 41 28.45 -10.98 -23.11
N ALA A 42 29.56 -10.71 -22.42
CA ALA A 42 30.75 -11.56 -22.47
C ALA A 42 30.50 -12.96 -21.88
N ASP A 43 29.78 -13.05 -20.76
CA ASP A 43 29.43 -14.34 -20.14
C ASP A 43 28.53 -15.18 -21.06
N MET A 44 27.51 -14.56 -21.65
CA MET A 44 26.64 -15.20 -22.65
C MET A 44 27.42 -15.67 -23.89
N LEU A 45 28.40 -14.89 -24.35
CA LEU A 45 29.27 -15.28 -25.48
C LEU A 45 30.09 -16.55 -25.14
N LEU A 46 30.66 -16.60 -23.94
CA LEU A 46 31.46 -17.75 -23.49
C LEU A 46 30.61 -19.03 -23.37
N LYS A 47 29.33 -18.87 -23.05
CA LYS A 47 28.34 -19.96 -22.98
C LYS A 47 27.74 -20.34 -24.33
N GLY A 48 28.12 -19.66 -25.42
CA GLY A 48 27.61 -19.94 -26.76
C GLY A 48 26.18 -19.47 -27.01
N GLN A 49 25.66 -18.57 -26.18
CA GLN A 49 24.36 -17.94 -26.37
C GLN A 49 24.43 -16.83 -27.43
N ASP A 50 23.28 -16.54 -28.06
CA ASP A 50 23.20 -15.42 -29.01
C ASP A 50 23.20 -14.08 -28.27
N ILE A 51 24.34 -13.39 -28.33
CA ILE A 51 24.56 -12.12 -27.64
C ILE A 51 23.66 -10.97 -28.15
N SER A 52 22.98 -11.13 -29.29
CA SER A 52 21.99 -10.15 -29.76
C SER A 52 20.73 -10.13 -28.88
N HIS A 53 20.50 -11.19 -28.10
CA HIS A 53 19.41 -11.26 -27.12
C HIS A 53 19.69 -10.52 -25.81
N ILE A 54 20.90 -10.00 -25.63
CA ILE A 54 21.25 -9.14 -24.50
C ILE A 54 21.17 -7.70 -24.96
N ILE A 55 20.18 -6.97 -24.44
CA ILE A 55 19.87 -5.60 -24.84
C ILE A 55 20.38 -4.61 -23.80
N PHE A 56 20.97 -3.52 -24.27
CA PHE A 56 21.36 -2.40 -23.44
C PHE A 56 20.24 -1.37 -23.38
N GLY A 57 19.84 -0.94 -22.18
CA GLY A 57 18.87 0.14 -22.00
C GLY A 57 17.95 -0.03 -20.79
N ASN A 58 17.11 0.98 -20.54
CA ASN A 58 16.15 0.96 -19.45
C ASN A 58 14.90 0.16 -19.83
N THR A 59 14.71 -1.01 -19.23
CA THR A 59 13.61 -1.93 -19.55
C THR A 59 12.21 -1.34 -19.40
N LEU A 60 12.03 -0.36 -18.50
CA LEU A 60 10.73 0.27 -18.26
C LEU A 60 10.41 1.35 -19.28
N SER A 61 11.38 2.14 -19.74
CA SER A 61 11.14 3.17 -20.76
C SER A 61 11.36 2.70 -22.20
N ASP A 62 12.17 1.67 -22.41
CA ASP A 62 12.56 1.13 -23.71
C ASP A 62 12.61 -0.40 -23.63
N ASP A 63 11.54 -1.04 -24.10
CA ASP A 63 11.40 -2.49 -24.03
C ASP A 63 12.29 -3.18 -25.06
N GLY A 64 13.42 -3.74 -24.61
CA GLY A 64 14.39 -4.39 -25.49
C GLY A 64 13.86 -5.66 -26.17
N HIS A 65 12.77 -6.22 -25.65
CA HIS A 65 12.17 -7.47 -26.12
C HIS A 65 10.68 -7.29 -26.44
N ALA A 66 10.30 -6.13 -27.00
CA ALA A 66 8.93 -5.85 -27.39
C ALA A 66 8.36 -6.95 -28.32
N GLY A 67 7.13 -7.40 -28.03
CA GLY A 67 6.46 -8.47 -28.80
C GLY A 67 7.02 -9.88 -28.62
N ARG A 68 7.94 -10.10 -27.67
CA ARG A 68 8.43 -11.43 -27.29
C ARG A 68 7.70 -11.92 -26.03
N ASP A 69 7.46 -13.22 -25.99
CA ASP A 69 6.95 -13.94 -24.83
C ASP A 69 7.96 -15.02 -24.40
N PHE A 70 7.96 -15.39 -23.12
CA PHE A 70 8.96 -16.31 -22.55
C PHE A 70 8.32 -17.40 -21.67
N ASP A 71 8.86 -18.61 -21.68
CA ASP A 71 8.42 -19.72 -20.81
C ASP A 71 8.73 -19.47 -19.33
N TYR A 72 9.97 -19.09 -19.04
CA TYR A 72 10.47 -18.86 -17.69
C TYR A 72 11.12 -17.50 -17.63
N MET A 73 10.83 -16.75 -16.57
CA MET A 73 11.41 -15.43 -16.36
C MET A 73 11.85 -15.28 -14.92
N LEU A 74 13.08 -14.78 -14.76
CA LEU A 74 13.69 -14.53 -13.47
C LEU A 74 14.16 -13.08 -13.40
N SER A 75 14.00 -12.45 -12.23
CA SER A 75 14.45 -11.06 -12.04
C SER A 75 14.72 -10.75 -10.57
N ASN A 76 15.79 -10.02 -10.33
CA ASN A 76 16.07 -9.34 -9.07
C ASN A 76 16.23 -7.84 -9.37
N PRO A 77 15.12 -7.11 -9.59
CA PRO A 77 15.19 -5.69 -9.89
C PRO A 77 15.72 -4.90 -8.69
N PRO A 78 16.23 -3.68 -8.92
CA PRO A 78 16.65 -2.84 -7.81
C PRO A 78 15.44 -2.45 -6.94
N PHE A 79 15.59 -2.58 -5.61
CA PHE A 79 14.48 -2.42 -4.67
C PHE A 79 14.11 -0.94 -4.47
N GLY A 80 12.81 -0.62 -4.58
CA GLY A 80 12.29 0.69 -4.20
C GLY A 80 12.86 1.87 -5.00
N VAL A 81 13.26 1.63 -6.25
CA VAL A 81 13.85 2.69 -7.08
C VAL A 81 12.81 3.70 -7.54
N GLU A 82 13.16 4.98 -7.45
CA GLU A 82 12.36 6.06 -8.03
C GLU A 82 12.40 5.96 -9.56
N TRP A 83 11.24 6.13 -10.21
CA TRP A 83 11.09 6.09 -11.67
C TRP A 83 10.81 7.47 -12.29
N LYS A 84 11.16 8.55 -11.58
CA LYS A 84 10.91 9.94 -11.99
C LYS A 84 11.47 10.27 -13.38
N LYS A 85 12.68 9.80 -13.69
CA LYS A 85 13.36 10.05 -14.97
C LYS A 85 12.65 9.43 -16.18
N ILE A 86 11.85 8.40 -15.97
CA ILE A 86 11.10 7.69 -17.01
C ILE A 86 9.59 7.91 -16.90
N GLU A 87 9.15 8.80 -16.00
CA GLU A 87 7.75 8.94 -15.63
C GLU A 87 6.86 9.22 -16.83
N THR A 88 7.28 10.15 -17.69
CA THR A 88 6.55 10.51 -18.91
C THR A 88 6.36 9.31 -19.84
N SER A 89 7.37 8.45 -20.01
CA SER A 89 7.26 7.28 -20.90
C SER A 89 6.24 6.27 -20.34
N VAL A 90 6.37 5.94 -19.06
CA VAL A 90 5.51 4.98 -18.36
C VAL A 90 4.06 5.48 -18.31
N ARG A 91 3.83 6.77 -18.00
CA ARG A 91 2.50 7.38 -18.00
C ARG A 91 1.87 7.39 -19.39
N ASN A 92 2.64 7.76 -20.42
CA ASN A 92 2.14 7.75 -21.80
C ASN A 92 1.70 6.34 -22.22
N GLU A 93 2.45 5.30 -21.87
CA GLU A 93 2.06 3.92 -22.17
C GLU A 93 0.78 3.53 -21.42
N HIS A 94 0.70 3.82 -20.12
CA HIS A 94 -0.50 3.57 -19.32
C HIS A 94 -1.75 4.27 -19.89
N GLU A 95 -1.65 5.57 -20.17
CA GLU A 95 -2.78 6.39 -20.62
C GLU A 95 -3.22 6.06 -22.05
N ARG A 96 -2.27 5.77 -22.96
CA ARG A 96 -2.58 5.55 -24.39
C ARG A 96 -2.89 4.11 -24.74
N GLN A 97 -2.25 3.16 -24.05
CA GLN A 97 -2.39 1.74 -24.38
C GLN A 97 -3.26 0.99 -23.36
N GLY A 98 -3.44 1.51 -22.14
CA GLY A 98 -4.22 0.85 -21.10
C GLY A 98 -3.76 -0.59 -20.90
N PHE A 99 -4.69 -1.54 -20.87
CA PHE A 99 -4.42 -2.98 -20.78
C PHE A 99 -3.77 -3.59 -22.03
N GLY A 100 -3.70 -2.87 -23.15
CA GLY A 100 -2.91 -3.28 -24.32
C GLY A 100 -1.41 -3.03 -24.14
N GLY A 101 -1.02 -2.17 -23.18
CA GLY A 101 0.35 -1.94 -22.78
C GLY A 101 0.71 -2.66 -21.48
N ARG A 102 1.94 -2.48 -21.01
CA ARG A 102 2.49 -3.20 -19.84
C ARG A 102 1.94 -2.69 -18.53
N PHE A 103 1.59 -1.40 -18.47
CA PHE A 103 1.23 -0.71 -17.23
C PHE A 103 -0.27 -0.46 -17.05
N GLY A 104 -1.12 -1.12 -17.84
CA GLY A 104 -2.59 -0.98 -17.77
C GLY A 104 -3.21 -1.13 -16.37
N PRO A 105 -2.79 -2.11 -15.54
CA PRO A 105 -3.38 -2.32 -14.22
C PRO A 105 -3.25 -1.14 -13.24
N GLY A 106 -2.26 -0.26 -13.44
CA GLY A 106 -2.04 0.90 -12.58
C GLY A 106 -0.59 1.33 -12.55
N LEU A 107 -0.34 2.47 -11.91
CA LEU A 107 1.00 3.04 -11.71
C LEU A 107 1.27 3.21 -10.22
N PRO A 108 2.35 2.62 -9.67
CA PRO A 108 2.73 2.85 -8.28
C PRO A 108 3.16 4.31 -8.09
N ARG A 109 3.36 4.75 -6.84
CA ARG A 109 3.99 6.05 -6.57
C ARG A 109 5.35 6.19 -7.28
N VAL A 110 5.71 7.42 -7.65
CA VAL A 110 6.96 7.70 -8.38
C VAL A 110 8.21 7.26 -7.64
N SER A 111 8.17 7.29 -6.30
CA SER A 111 9.28 6.87 -5.43
C SER A 111 9.50 5.36 -5.35
N ASP A 112 8.66 4.53 -5.96
CA ASP A 112 8.81 3.06 -5.92
C ASP A 112 8.32 2.40 -7.22
N GLY A 113 9.26 2.01 -8.08
CA GLY A 113 9.00 1.35 -9.36
C GLY A 113 8.91 -0.17 -9.29
N SER A 114 8.94 -0.80 -8.10
CA SER A 114 9.08 -2.26 -7.96
C SER A 114 7.98 -3.03 -8.70
N LEU A 115 6.73 -2.57 -8.62
CA LEU A 115 5.59 -3.19 -9.30
C LEU A 115 5.61 -2.99 -10.83
N LEU A 116 6.33 -1.99 -11.36
CA LEU A 116 6.48 -1.80 -12.80
C LEU A 116 7.31 -2.93 -13.43
N PHE A 117 8.35 -3.40 -12.74
CA PHE A 117 9.13 -4.56 -13.19
C PHE A 117 8.30 -5.85 -13.18
N LEU A 118 7.44 -6.02 -12.17
CA LEU A 118 6.53 -7.15 -12.09
C LEU A 118 5.53 -7.14 -13.26
N LEU A 119 4.92 -6.00 -13.54
CA LEU A 119 4.03 -5.82 -14.68
C LEU A 119 4.73 -6.04 -16.03
N HIS A 120 5.98 -5.57 -16.17
CA HIS A 120 6.79 -5.83 -17.35
C HIS A 120 6.95 -7.34 -17.56
N LEU A 121 7.26 -8.12 -16.53
CA LEU A 121 7.36 -9.58 -16.65
C LEU A 121 6.01 -10.22 -17.01
N ILE A 122 4.91 -9.78 -16.39
CA ILE A 122 3.56 -10.28 -16.69
C ILE A 122 3.20 -10.04 -18.17
N SER A 123 3.58 -8.89 -18.73
CA SER A 123 3.32 -8.56 -20.14
C SER A 123 4.04 -9.46 -21.16
N LYS A 124 5.03 -10.24 -20.70
CA LYS A 124 5.83 -11.18 -21.52
C LYS A 124 5.41 -12.64 -21.31
N MET A 125 4.31 -12.87 -20.59
CA MET A 125 3.78 -14.20 -20.44
C MET A 125 3.17 -14.70 -21.76
N ARG A 126 3.47 -15.94 -22.11
CA ARG A 126 2.88 -16.65 -23.24
C ARG A 126 1.40 -16.90 -22.97
N ASP A 127 0.63 -17.05 -24.06
CA ASP A 127 -0.75 -17.53 -23.99
C ASP A 127 -0.83 -18.85 -23.20
N PRO A 128 -1.69 -18.95 -22.15
CA PRO A 128 -1.84 -20.17 -21.36
C PRO A 128 -2.29 -21.39 -22.20
N LYS A 129 -2.95 -21.19 -23.35
CA LYS A 129 -3.29 -22.26 -24.30
C LYS A 129 -2.06 -22.88 -24.96
N LYS A 130 -0.92 -22.17 -24.94
CA LYS A 130 0.38 -22.63 -25.45
C LYS A 130 1.33 -23.06 -24.33
N GLY A 131 0.81 -23.35 -23.13
CA GLY A 131 1.60 -23.77 -21.96
C GLY A 131 1.91 -22.66 -20.97
N GLY A 132 1.58 -21.40 -21.29
CA GLY A 132 1.77 -20.26 -20.39
C GLY A 132 3.23 -19.99 -20.02
N SER A 133 3.40 -19.32 -18.88
CA SER A 133 4.70 -18.87 -18.38
C SER A 133 4.78 -18.93 -16.87
N ARG A 134 6.02 -18.95 -16.37
CA ARG A 134 6.32 -18.89 -14.94
C ARG A 134 7.35 -17.80 -14.62
N ILE A 135 7.08 -17.02 -13.58
CA ILE A 135 7.93 -15.91 -13.14
C ILE A 135 8.42 -16.18 -11.72
N GLY A 136 9.71 -15.98 -11.49
CA GLY A 136 10.31 -15.81 -10.16
C GLY A 136 10.94 -14.43 -10.05
N ILE A 137 10.40 -13.56 -9.20
CA ILE A 137 10.93 -12.20 -9.01
C ILE A 137 11.16 -11.89 -7.54
N VAL A 138 12.33 -11.36 -7.22
CA VAL A 138 12.71 -10.98 -5.86
C VAL A 138 12.33 -9.53 -5.62
N LEU A 139 11.55 -9.25 -4.58
CA LEU A 139 11.11 -7.90 -4.21
C LEU A 139 11.33 -7.64 -2.72
N ASN A 140 11.34 -6.39 -2.30
CA ASN A 140 11.25 -6.03 -0.88
C ASN A 140 9.80 -6.16 -0.37
N GLY A 141 9.54 -5.76 0.87
CA GLY A 141 8.19 -5.83 1.45
C GLY A 141 7.18 -4.83 0.87
N SER A 142 7.63 -3.71 0.28
CA SER A 142 6.75 -2.61 -0.14
C SER A 142 5.60 -3.04 -1.08
N PRO A 143 5.85 -3.83 -2.15
CA PRO A 143 4.82 -4.35 -3.05
C PRO A 143 3.68 -5.13 -2.38
N LEU A 144 3.89 -5.70 -1.19
CA LEU A 144 2.89 -6.53 -0.51
C LEU A 144 1.71 -5.72 0.04
N PHE A 145 1.94 -4.50 0.53
CA PHE A 145 0.93 -3.77 1.32
C PHE A 145 0.88 -2.26 1.05
N THR A 146 1.84 -1.69 0.31
CA THR A 146 1.81 -0.25 0.02
C THR A 146 0.58 0.11 -0.82
N GLY A 147 -0.05 1.24 -0.50
CA GLY A 147 -1.14 1.80 -1.30
C GLY A 147 -2.49 1.23 -0.90
N GLY A 148 -3.40 2.13 -0.47
CA GLY A 148 -4.75 1.77 -0.05
C GLY A 148 -5.68 1.49 -1.23
N ALA A 149 -6.93 1.14 -0.92
CA ALA A 149 -7.94 0.86 -1.93
C ALA A 149 -8.06 1.96 -3.00
N GLY A 150 -8.08 1.55 -4.26
CA GLY A 150 -8.10 2.45 -5.42
C GLY A 150 -6.75 3.09 -5.80
N SER A 151 -5.68 2.93 -5.00
CA SER A 151 -4.33 3.35 -5.41
C SER A 151 -3.77 2.46 -6.51
N GLY A 152 -2.77 2.95 -7.25
CA GLY A 152 -2.14 2.17 -8.32
C GLY A 152 -1.51 0.88 -7.83
N GLU A 153 -0.81 0.88 -6.69
CA GLU A 153 -0.24 -0.35 -6.11
C GLU A 153 -1.32 -1.39 -5.75
N SER A 154 -2.41 -0.94 -5.14
CA SER A 154 -3.54 -1.80 -4.81
C SER A 154 -4.23 -2.34 -6.06
N ASN A 155 -4.38 -1.53 -7.11
CA ASN A 155 -4.99 -1.95 -8.37
C ASN A 155 -4.11 -2.96 -9.12
N ILE A 156 -2.78 -2.83 -9.03
CA ILE A 156 -1.85 -3.82 -9.58
C ILE A 156 -1.98 -5.15 -8.84
N ARG A 157 -1.99 -5.14 -7.50
CA ARG A 157 -2.21 -6.36 -6.71
C ARG A 157 -3.55 -6.99 -7.02
N LYS A 158 -4.61 -6.19 -7.05
CA LYS A 158 -5.95 -6.60 -7.46
C LYS A 158 -5.92 -7.32 -8.80
N TYR A 159 -5.34 -6.72 -9.82
CA TYR A 159 -5.22 -7.32 -11.15
C TYR A 159 -4.49 -8.68 -11.10
N ILE A 160 -3.36 -8.75 -10.40
CA ILE A 160 -2.56 -9.97 -10.31
C ILE A 160 -3.34 -11.10 -9.60
N ILE A 161 -4.05 -10.78 -8.52
CA ILE A 161 -4.76 -11.75 -7.69
C ILE A 161 -6.07 -12.19 -8.36
N GLU A 162 -6.86 -11.25 -8.88
CA GLU A 162 -8.14 -11.55 -9.55
C GLU A 162 -7.96 -12.29 -10.88
N ASN A 163 -6.84 -12.07 -11.59
CA ASN A 163 -6.48 -12.87 -12.78
C ASN A 163 -5.76 -14.18 -12.42
N ASP A 164 -5.74 -14.56 -11.14
CA ASP A 164 -5.15 -15.79 -10.63
C ASP A 164 -3.68 -16.01 -11.04
N LEU A 165 -2.90 -14.92 -11.14
CA LEU A 165 -1.52 -14.97 -11.60
C LEU A 165 -0.53 -15.26 -10.46
N LEU A 166 -0.80 -14.77 -9.25
CA LEU A 166 0.07 -14.98 -8.09
C LEU A 166 -0.10 -16.39 -7.55
N GLU A 167 0.95 -17.19 -7.56
CA GLU A 167 0.91 -18.59 -7.13
C GLU A 167 1.47 -18.76 -5.71
N ALA A 168 2.61 -18.12 -5.42
CA ALA A 168 3.20 -18.15 -4.09
C ALA A 168 4.06 -16.93 -3.77
N ILE A 169 4.22 -16.65 -2.48
CA ILE A 169 5.21 -15.70 -1.96
C ILE A 169 6.06 -16.39 -0.90
N VAL A 170 7.37 -16.35 -1.06
CA VAL A 170 8.34 -16.91 -0.12
C VAL A 170 9.07 -15.76 0.59
N ALA A 171 8.89 -15.62 1.91
CA ALA A 171 9.69 -14.70 2.71
C ALA A 171 11.08 -15.29 2.97
N LEU A 172 12.12 -14.58 2.55
CA LEU A 172 13.50 -15.01 2.72
C LEU A 172 14.11 -14.45 4.02
N PRO A 173 15.22 -15.04 4.51
CA PRO A 173 15.99 -14.47 5.62
C PRO A 173 16.44 -13.04 5.35
N THR A 174 16.58 -12.26 6.42
CA THR A 174 17.24 -10.95 6.37
C THR A 174 18.74 -11.13 6.14
N ASP A 175 19.44 -10.03 5.81
CA ASP A 175 20.90 -10.03 5.61
C ASP A 175 21.38 -11.02 4.53
N MET A 176 20.55 -11.26 3.52
CA MET A 176 20.86 -12.13 2.37
C MET A 176 21.59 -11.41 1.24
N PHE A 177 21.57 -10.07 1.22
CA PHE A 177 22.10 -9.23 0.14
C PHE A 177 23.28 -8.39 0.62
N TYR A 178 24.24 -8.13 -0.29
CA TYR A 178 25.46 -7.38 0.02
C TYR A 178 25.19 -5.94 0.47
N ASN A 179 24.16 -5.31 -0.11
CA ASN A 179 23.90 -3.88 0.03
C ASN A 179 22.77 -3.55 1.01
N THR A 180 22.09 -4.55 1.57
CA THR A 180 20.93 -4.31 2.44
C THR A 180 20.63 -5.51 3.34
N GLY A 181 20.19 -5.21 4.57
CA GLY A 181 19.71 -6.19 5.55
C GLY A 181 18.19 -6.38 5.57
N ILE A 182 17.46 -5.77 4.64
CA ILE A 182 15.98 -5.84 4.62
C ILE A 182 15.46 -7.27 4.39
N SER A 183 14.22 -7.50 4.81
CA SER A 183 13.45 -8.67 4.39
C SER A 183 13.11 -8.57 2.90
N THR A 184 13.30 -9.69 2.21
CA THR A 184 13.00 -9.83 0.78
C THR A 184 12.10 -11.03 0.55
N TYR A 185 11.37 -11.00 -0.57
CA TYR A 185 10.36 -11.98 -0.89
C TYR A 185 10.55 -12.46 -2.32
N VAL A 186 10.46 -13.77 -2.54
CA VAL A 186 10.35 -14.34 -3.89
C VAL A 186 8.87 -14.43 -4.23
N TRP A 187 8.46 -13.69 -5.25
CA TRP A 187 7.14 -13.77 -5.84
C TRP A 187 7.18 -14.78 -6.97
N ILE A 188 6.29 -15.75 -6.90
CA ILE A 188 6.12 -16.80 -7.88
C ILE A 188 4.79 -16.58 -8.57
N LEU A 189 4.81 -16.34 -9.88
CA LEU A 189 3.61 -16.15 -10.68
C LEU A 189 3.53 -17.20 -11.79
N SER A 190 2.31 -17.60 -12.14
CA SER A 190 2.00 -18.49 -13.25
C SER A 190 0.64 -18.11 -13.82
N ASN A 191 0.53 -18.00 -15.15
CA ASN A 191 -0.77 -17.91 -15.83
C ASN A 191 -1.29 -19.28 -16.29
N HIS A 192 -0.58 -20.36 -15.94
CA HIS A 192 -0.93 -21.74 -16.25
C HIS A 192 -0.80 -22.59 -14.98
N LYS A 193 -1.57 -22.22 -13.95
CA LYS A 193 -1.57 -22.93 -12.66
C LYS A 193 -2.14 -24.35 -12.81
N PRO A 194 -1.54 -25.36 -12.13
CA PRO A 194 -2.16 -26.66 -11.91
C PRO A 194 -3.53 -26.53 -11.24
N ASP A 195 -4.44 -27.49 -11.49
CA ASP A 195 -5.83 -27.40 -11.01
C ASP A 195 -5.94 -27.21 -9.49
N GLU A 196 -5.09 -27.87 -8.71
CA GLU A 196 -5.06 -27.75 -7.25
C GLU A 196 -4.69 -26.35 -6.74
N ARG A 197 -4.01 -25.52 -7.56
CA ARG A 197 -3.56 -24.16 -7.20
C ARG A 197 -4.45 -23.05 -7.73
N LYS A 198 -5.44 -23.36 -8.57
CA LYS A 198 -6.33 -22.35 -9.15
C LYS A 198 -7.15 -21.66 -8.06
N GLY A 199 -7.22 -20.34 -8.12
CA GLY A 199 -7.91 -19.51 -7.13
C GLY A 199 -7.21 -19.43 -5.77
N LYS A 200 -5.98 -19.95 -5.67
CA LYS A 200 -5.22 -20.05 -4.41
C LYS A 200 -3.86 -19.38 -4.50
N ILE A 201 -3.40 -18.90 -3.34
CA ILE A 201 -2.06 -18.34 -3.12
C ILE A 201 -1.44 -19.04 -1.91
N GLN A 202 -0.17 -19.45 -2.06
CA GLN A 202 0.62 -20.04 -0.99
C GLN A 202 1.62 -19.04 -0.42
N LEU A 203 1.55 -18.75 0.88
CA LEU A 203 2.56 -17.98 1.59
C LEU A 203 3.53 -18.95 2.29
N ILE A 204 4.84 -18.75 2.12
CA ILE A 204 5.89 -19.60 2.71
C ILE A 204 6.85 -18.74 3.52
N ASN A 205 6.87 -18.94 4.85
CA ASN A 205 7.79 -18.23 5.73
C ASN A 205 9.09 -19.02 5.91
N ALA A 206 10.14 -18.56 5.23
CA ALA A 206 11.50 -19.08 5.31
C ALA A 206 12.49 -18.08 5.94
N ALA A 207 11.99 -17.08 6.69
CA ALA A 207 12.81 -16.00 7.24
C ALA A 207 13.90 -16.47 8.23
N ASP A 208 13.72 -17.63 8.85
CA ASP A 208 14.63 -18.27 9.79
C ASP A 208 15.38 -19.48 9.21
N LEU A 209 15.15 -19.82 7.93
CA LEU A 209 15.86 -20.88 7.24
C LEU A 209 17.17 -20.34 6.66
N PHE A 210 18.21 -20.26 7.48
CA PHE A 210 19.53 -19.82 7.02
C PHE A 210 20.68 -20.44 7.81
N VAL A 211 21.87 -20.39 7.22
CA VAL A 211 23.14 -20.57 7.92
C VAL A 211 23.88 -19.24 8.00
N LYS A 212 24.51 -18.98 9.14
CA LYS A 212 25.32 -17.77 9.33
C LYS A 212 26.65 -17.91 8.60
N MET A 213 27.00 -16.89 7.82
CA MET A 213 28.30 -16.83 7.15
C MET A 213 29.42 -16.62 8.16
N ARG A 214 30.56 -17.29 7.96
CA ARG A 214 31.76 -17.11 8.79
C ARG A 214 32.35 -15.70 8.70
N LYS A 215 32.24 -15.07 7.52
CA LYS A 215 32.68 -13.70 7.25
C LYS A 215 31.56 -12.97 6.53
N SER A 216 31.16 -11.82 7.06
CA SER A 216 30.15 -10.98 6.41
C SER A 216 30.71 -10.31 5.15
N LEU A 217 29.87 -10.10 4.15
CA LEU A 217 30.19 -9.38 2.92
C LEU A 217 29.24 -8.19 2.78
N GLY A 218 29.72 -7.01 3.18
CA GLY A 218 28.84 -5.84 3.35
C GLY A 218 27.77 -6.12 4.40
N SER A 219 26.49 -5.96 4.02
CA SER A 219 25.33 -6.32 4.86
C SER A 219 25.02 -7.82 4.85
N LYS A 220 25.60 -8.60 3.92
CA LYS A 220 25.30 -10.03 3.82
C LYS A 220 25.92 -10.79 4.98
N ARG A 221 25.08 -11.46 5.77
CA ARG A 221 25.47 -12.27 6.94
C ARG A 221 24.88 -13.68 6.89
N ASN A 222 23.81 -13.87 6.12
CA ASN A 222 23.09 -15.12 6.03
C ASN A 222 23.16 -15.67 4.60
N GLU A 223 23.12 -16.99 4.49
CA GLU A 223 23.00 -17.72 3.23
C GLU A 223 22.04 -18.90 3.39
N LEU A 224 21.43 -19.32 2.28
CA LEU A 224 20.63 -20.53 2.24
C LEU A 224 21.57 -21.71 1.99
N SER A 225 21.55 -22.70 2.88
CA SER A 225 22.23 -23.98 2.60
C SER A 225 21.45 -24.79 1.55
N PRO A 226 22.06 -25.82 0.93
CA PRO A 226 21.33 -26.74 0.05
C PRO A 226 20.09 -27.36 0.72
N GLU A 227 20.17 -27.67 2.01
CA GLU A 227 19.05 -28.20 2.79
C GLU A 227 17.94 -27.15 2.97
N ASN A 228 18.29 -25.87 3.17
CA ASN A 228 17.30 -24.79 3.23
C ASN A 228 16.58 -24.63 1.88
N ILE A 229 17.32 -24.67 0.77
CA ILE A 229 16.76 -24.57 -0.58
C ILE A 229 15.84 -25.77 -0.87
N ALA A 230 16.27 -26.98 -0.51
CA ALA A 230 15.46 -28.19 -0.66
C ALA A 230 14.17 -28.12 0.17
N GLU A 231 14.24 -27.64 1.42
CA GLU A 231 13.06 -27.49 2.27
C GLU A 231 12.08 -26.45 1.72
N ILE A 232 12.56 -25.28 1.28
CA ILE A 232 11.70 -24.26 0.66
C ILE A 232 11.02 -24.81 -0.60
N THR A 233 11.78 -25.53 -1.42
CA THR A 233 11.27 -26.13 -2.67
C THR A 233 10.26 -27.24 -2.37
N ARG A 234 10.49 -28.06 -1.35
CA ARG A 234 9.56 -29.09 -0.86
C ARG A 234 8.27 -28.47 -0.35
N LEU A 235 8.35 -27.47 0.53
CA LEU A 235 7.18 -26.74 1.05
C LEU A 235 6.36 -26.13 -0.08
N TYR A 236 7.03 -25.51 -1.06
CA TYR A 236 6.37 -25.00 -2.25
C TYR A 236 5.67 -26.14 -3.01
N GLY A 237 6.38 -27.21 -3.37
CA GLY A 237 5.85 -28.31 -4.17
C GLY A 237 4.71 -29.10 -3.53
N GLU A 238 4.78 -29.37 -2.22
CA GLU A 238 3.77 -30.13 -1.48
C GLU A 238 2.42 -29.42 -1.38
N PHE A 239 2.41 -28.09 -1.47
CA PHE A 239 1.19 -27.28 -1.42
C PHE A 239 0.25 -27.69 -0.26
N ALA A 240 0.82 -27.81 0.95
CA ALA A 240 0.10 -28.23 2.15
C ALA A 240 0.07 -27.12 3.21
N GLN A 241 -1.03 -27.06 3.97
CA GLN A 241 -1.14 -26.19 5.14
C GLN A 241 -0.17 -26.66 6.24
N GLY A 242 0.51 -25.71 6.88
CA GLY A 242 1.46 -25.97 7.95
C GLY A 242 1.94 -24.69 8.65
N GLN A 243 2.89 -24.84 9.56
CA GLN A 243 3.44 -23.70 10.32
C GLN A 243 4.16 -22.70 9.41
N ARG A 244 4.91 -23.20 8.43
CA ARG A 244 5.70 -22.39 7.48
C ARG A 244 4.98 -22.13 6.17
N SER A 245 3.94 -22.89 5.84
CA SER A 245 3.21 -22.75 4.59
C SER A 245 1.73 -22.56 4.86
N LYS A 246 1.16 -21.46 4.39
CA LYS A 246 -0.25 -21.14 4.55
C LYS A 246 -0.89 -20.92 3.18
N ILE A 247 -2.03 -21.54 2.94
CA ILE A 247 -2.75 -21.47 1.67
C ILE A 247 -4.03 -20.66 1.88
N PHE A 248 -4.27 -19.73 0.98
CA PHE A 248 -5.39 -18.79 1.02
C PHE A 248 -6.13 -18.80 -0.31
N ASP A 249 -7.41 -18.43 -0.29
CA ASP A 249 -8.14 -18.04 -1.48
C ASP A 249 -7.66 -16.66 -1.96
N ASN A 250 -7.81 -16.39 -3.25
CA ASN A 250 -7.53 -15.06 -3.80
C ASN A 250 -8.30 -13.94 -3.06
N ASP A 251 -9.56 -14.21 -2.70
CA ASP A 251 -10.43 -13.24 -2.02
C ASP A 251 -10.00 -12.95 -0.56
N ASP A 252 -9.15 -13.78 0.05
CA ASP A 252 -8.65 -13.54 1.42
C ASP A 252 -7.76 -12.29 1.51
N PHE A 253 -7.23 -11.81 0.38
CA PHE A 253 -6.34 -10.64 0.31
C PHE A 253 -7.06 -9.36 -0.10
N GLY A 254 -8.35 -9.44 -0.42
CA GLY A 254 -9.15 -8.29 -0.78
C GLY A 254 -9.89 -7.71 0.42
N TYR A 255 -10.10 -6.40 0.38
CA TYR A 255 -10.96 -5.68 1.33
C TYR A 255 -11.71 -4.55 0.64
N SER A 256 -12.81 -4.11 1.23
CA SER A 256 -13.52 -2.87 0.89
C SER A 256 -13.17 -1.81 1.92
N THR A 257 -12.56 -0.71 1.49
CA THR A 257 -12.46 0.51 2.31
C THR A 257 -13.78 1.27 2.19
N ILE A 258 -14.56 1.29 3.26
CA ILE A 258 -15.78 2.09 3.37
C ILE A 258 -15.46 3.45 3.98
N THR A 259 -16.13 4.51 3.53
CA THR A 259 -16.07 5.81 4.20
C THR A 259 -17.22 5.90 5.18
N VAL A 260 -16.89 6.11 6.45
CA VAL A 260 -17.85 6.28 7.54
C VAL A 260 -18.03 7.78 7.75
N GLU A 261 -19.24 8.27 7.46
CA GLU A 261 -19.63 9.65 7.69
C GLU A 261 -20.40 9.72 9.01
N ARG A 262 -20.22 10.84 9.72
CA ARG A 262 -20.97 11.17 10.93
C ARG A 262 -21.63 12.53 10.76
N PRO A 263 -22.79 12.77 11.36
CA PRO A 263 -23.53 13.99 11.09
C PRO A 263 -22.87 15.19 11.76
N LEU A 264 -22.82 16.28 11.01
CA LEU A 264 -22.38 17.58 11.49
C LEU A 264 -23.37 18.11 12.52
N ARG A 265 -22.83 18.52 13.67
CA ARG A 265 -23.60 19.18 14.73
C ARG A 265 -22.92 20.48 15.09
N LEU A 266 -23.66 21.56 14.96
CA LEU A 266 -23.16 22.90 15.22
C LEU A 266 -24.06 23.61 16.20
N ASN A 267 -23.46 24.17 17.25
CA ASN A 267 -24.09 25.23 18.00
C ASN A 267 -23.74 26.59 17.38
N PHE A 268 -24.64 27.56 17.52
CA PHE A 268 -24.42 28.94 17.07
C PHE A 268 -24.54 29.89 18.25
N ARG A 269 -23.60 30.83 18.34
CA ARG A 269 -23.58 31.90 19.33
C ARG A 269 -23.01 33.15 18.67
N ILE A 270 -23.45 34.32 19.10
CA ILE A 270 -23.01 35.60 18.55
C ILE A 270 -22.31 36.38 19.67
N ASP A 271 -21.22 35.81 20.17
CA ASP A 271 -20.35 36.42 21.16
C ASP A 271 -19.22 37.24 20.51
N GLY A 272 -18.37 37.87 21.33
CA GLY A 272 -17.21 38.65 20.85
C GLY A 272 -16.21 37.80 20.05
N GLU A 273 -15.91 36.59 20.50
CA GLU A 273 -14.93 35.71 19.86
C GLU A 273 -15.37 35.28 18.46
N ARG A 274 -16.61 34.82 18.29
CA ARG A 274 -17.13 34.37 16.98
C ARG A 274 -17.30 35.53 16.00
N ARG A 275 -17.62 36.73 16.50
CA ARG A 275 -17.63 37.97 15.72
C ARG A 275 -16.23 38.35 15.25
N GLU A 276 -15.22 38.23 16.12
CA GLU A 276 -13.82 38.44 15.76
C GLU A 276 -13.34 37.42 14.72
N ARG A 277 -13.72 36.13 14.84
CA ARG A 277 -13.42 35.11 13.83
C ARG A 277 -13.97 35.49 12.45
N LEU A 278 -15.20 36.02 12.40
CA LEU A 278 -15.83 36.47 11.17
C LEU A 278 -15.09 37.67 10.55
N ALA A 279 -14.70 38.65 11.37
CA ALA A 279 -13.90 39.80 10.91
C ALA A 279 -12.51 39.38 10.41
N ALA A 280 -11.83 38.48 11.15
CA ALA A 280 -10.52 37.95 10.78
C ALA A 280 -10.56 37.15 9.47
N MET A 281 -11.64 36.40 9.22
CA MET A 281 -11.83 35.68 7.95
C MET A 281 -11.86 36.62 6.72
N ASN A 282 -12.33 37.85 6.87
CA ASN A 282 -12.37 38.84 5.79
C ASN A 282 -11.02 39.56 5.57
N ALA A 283 -10.13 39.53 6.57
CA ALA A 283 -8.82 40.18 6.57
C ALA A 283 -7.64 39.26 6.21
N ASP A 284 -7.88 37.98 5.89
CA ASP A 284 -6.83 37.01 5.58
C ASP A 284 -6.20 37.25 4.19
N GLU A 285 -5.11 38.01 4.16
CA GLU A 285 -4.33 38.34 2.95
C GLU A 285 -3.81 37.10 2.20
N LYS A 286 -3.63 35.95 2.88
CA LYS A 286 -3.13 34.71 2.25
C LYS A 286 -4.19 34.00 1.41
N ARG A 287 -5.48 34.21 1.69
CA ARG A 287 -6.59 33.52 1.00
C ARG A 287 -7.09 34.23 -0.27
N LYS A 288 -6.65 35.47 -0.55
CA LYS A 288 -7.07 36.30 -1.71
C LYS A 288 -8.60 36.36 -1.94
N ASN A 289 -9.39 36.10 -0.91
CA ASN A 289 -10.85 36.02 -0.99
C ASN A 289 -11.44 36.99 0.02
N ILE A 290 -11.64 38.24 -0.40
CA ILE A 290 -12.50 39.18 0.33
C ILE A 290 -13.93 38.64 0.18
N PHE A 291 -14.55 38.32 1.32
CA PHE A 291 -15.93 37.81 1.35
C PHE A 291 -16.94 38.94 1.43
N PHE A 292 -16.59 40.04 2.11
CA PHE A 292 -17.46 41.17 2.37
C PHE A 292 -16.74 42.48 2.05
N THR A 293 -17.41 43.42 1.39
CA THR A 293 -16.94 44.81 1.35
C THR A 293 -17.07 45.45 2.74
N ASP A 294 -16.43 46.61 2.95
CA ASP A 294 -16.53 47.33 4.23
C ASP A 294 -17.99 47.66 4.59
N ASP A 295 -18.79 48.10 3.61
CA ASP A 295 -20.24 48.37 3.78
C ASP A 295 -21.04 47.09 4.09
N GLU A 296 -20.71 45.96 3.47
CA GLU A 296 -21.36 44.68 3.78
C GLU A 296 -20.99 44.17 5.18
N LEU A 297 -19.74 44.38 5.60
CA LEU A 297 -19.27 44.01 6.93
C LEU A 297 -19.95 44.85 8.01
N ASP A 298 -20.10 46.17 7.79
CA ASP A 298 -20.83 47.06 8.71
C ASP A 298 -22.29 46.63 8.88
N LYS A 299 -22.99 46.32 7.78
CA LYS A 299 -24.37 45.81 7.82
C LYS A 299 -24.46 44.46 8.52
N LEU A 300 -23.50 43.57 8.27
CA LEU A 300 -23.43 42.26 8.92
C LEU A 300 -23.21 42.40 10.43
N MET A 301 -22.25 43.23 10.86
CA MET A 301 -21.97 43.47 12.28
C MET A 301 -23.15 44.14 12.98
N SER A 302 -23.83 45.08 12.33
CA SER A 302 -25.06 45.69 12.83
C SER A 302 -26.17 44.67 13.02
N ALA A 303 -26.38 43.76 12.06
CA ALA A 303 -27.35 42.67 12.21
C ALA A 303 -26.99 41.74 13.37
N LEU A 304 -25.72 41.36 13.52
CA LEU A 304 -25.25 40.47 14.58
C LEU A 304 -25.33 41.10 15.96
N ALA A 305 -25.22 42.44 16.07
CA ALA A 305 -25.37 43.17 17.32
C ALA A 305 -26.78 43.09 17.94
N THR A 306 -27.79 42.70 17.16
CA THR A 306 -29.19 42.53 17.65
C THR A 306 -29.41 41.24 18.44
N PHE A 307 -28.44 40.31 18.41
CA PHE A 307 -28.50 39.05 19.13
C PHE A 307 -27.92 39.17 20.53
N ASP A 308 -28.52 38.46 21.48
CA ASP A 308 -27.97 38.26 22.81
C ASP A 308 -26.70 37.40 22.71
N ALA A 309 -25.62 37.86 23.32
CA ALA A 309 -24.33 37.17 23.29
C ALA A 309 -24.34 35.87 24.11
N ASP A 310 -25.24 35.77 25.09
CA ASP A 310 -25.40 34.60 25.95
C ASP A 310 -26.36 33.55 25.35
N GLU A 311 -27.17 33.91 24.35
CA GLU A 311 -28.08 32.98 23.68
C GLU A 311 -27.29 32.00 22.80
N LYS A 312 -27.32 30.72 23.19
CA LYS A 312 -26.75 29.61 22.43
C LYS A 312 -27.85 28.86 21.69
N PHE A 313 -27.72 28.78 20.38
CA PHE A 313 -28.62 28.02 19.51
C PHE A 313 -28.05 26.63 19.26
N MET A 314 -28.78 25.59 19.65
CA MET A 314 -28.39 24.19 19.43
C MET A 314 -28.96 23.61 18.12
N ASP A 315 -29.84 24.34 17.44
CA ASP A 315 -30.46 23.90 16.19
C ASP A 315 -30.26 24.95 15.08
N ARG A 316 -29.63 24.52 13.98
CA ARG A 316 -29.42 25.32 12.78
C ARG A 316 -30.73 25.77 12.14
N ALA A 317 -31.77 24.94 12.17
CA ALA A 317 -33.08 25.25 11.62
C ALA A 317 -33.80 26.36 12.41
N VAL A 318 -33.46 26.55 13.69
CA VAL A 318 -33.93 27.68 14.52
C VAL A 318 -33.07 28.92 14.30
N PHE A 319 -31.75 28.75 14.22
CA PHE A 319 -30.81 29.87 14.08
C PHE A 319 -30.93 30.59 12.73
N LEU A 320 -30.95 29.84 11.60
CA LEU A 320 -30.90 30.44 10.26
C LEU A 320 -32.08 31.38 9.95
N PRO A 321 -33.35 31.08 10.30
CA PRO A 321 -34.45 32.02 10.12
C PRO A 321 -34.28 33.32 10.92
N LYS A 322 -33.81 33.23 12.18
CA LYS A 322 -33.52 34.41 13.00
C LYS A 322 -32.41 35.25 12.37
N LEU A 323 -31.29 34.63 11.97
CA LEU A 323 -30.18 35.28 11.28
C LEU A 323 -30.65 35.97 9.99
N LYS A 324 -31.42 35.28 9.15
CA LYS A 324 -31.96 35.82 7.90
C LYS A 324 -32.83 37.06 8.14
N LYS A 325 -33.68 37.04 9.17
CA LYS A 325 -34.52 38.18 9.56
C LYS A 325 -33.67 39.38 9.96
N ALA A 326 -32.63 39.18 10.78
CA ALA A 326 -31.72 40.24 11.21
C ALA A 326 -30.93 40.84 10.02
N LEU A 327 -30.37 39.99 9.15
CA LEU A 327 -29.64 40.46 7.96
C LEU A 327 -30.53 41.26 7.01
N THR A 328 -31.78 40.81 6.81
CA THR A 328 -32.76 41.54 5.97
C THR A 328 -33.12 42.90 6.57
N ALA A 329 -33.28 42.98 7.89
CA ALA A 329 -33.54 44.25 8.58
C ALA A 329 -32.36 45.24 8.47
N ALA A 330 -31.13 44.73 8.41
CA ALA A 330 -29.92 45.52 8.15
C ALA A 330 -29.67 45.81 6.66
N GLY A 331 -30.58 45.39 5.75
CA GLY A 331 -30.45 45.64 4.31
C GLY A 331 -29.34 44.83 3.63
N PHE A 332 -28.90 43.71 4.22
CA PHE A 332 -27.86 42.85 3.66
C PHE A 332 -28.41 41.48 3.26
N LYS A 333 -28.12 41.07 2.01
CA LYS A 333 -28.50 39.78 1.46
C LYS A 333 -27.24 39.03 1.04
N PRO A 334 -26.73 38.10 1.86
CA PRO A 334 -25.48 37.42 1.54
C PRO A 334 -25.64 36.51 0.32
N THR A 335 -24.58 36.46 -0.49
CA THR A 335 -24.37 35.41 -1.51
C THR A 335 -24.19 34.04 -0.85
N ALA A 336 -24.30 32.95 -1.61
CA ALA A 336 -24.08 31.59 -1.08
C ALA A 336 -22.68 31.42 -0.43
N LYS A 337 -21.66 32.06 -1.01
CA LYS A 337 -20.29 32.06 -0.48
C LYS A 337 -20.19 32.80 0.85
N GLN A 338 -20.82 33.98 0.95
CA GLN A 338 -20.89 34.78 2.18
C GLN A 338 -21.69 34.05 3.27
N GLN A 339 -22.82 33.44 2.92
CA GLN A 339 -23.63 32.67 3.87
C GLN A 339 -22.85 31.51 4.47
N LYS A 340 -22.09 30.77 3.65
CA LYS A 340 -21.21 29.70 4.13
C LYS A 340 -20.13 30.23 5.10
N ALA A 341 -19.53 31.38 4.80
CA ALA A 341 -18.54 32.00 5.67
C ALA A 341 -19.14 32.44 7.02
N ILE A 342 -20.34 33.03 7.01
CA ILE A 342 -21.06 33.42 8.24
C ILE A 342 -21.35 32.19 9.12
N ILE A 343 -21.90 31.13 8.53
CA ILE A 343 -22.21 29.88 9.25
C ILE A 343 -20.93 29.26 9.83
N GLN A 344 -19.83 29.27 9.08
CA GLN A 344 -18.55 28.73 9.54
C GLN A 344 -17.93 29.53 10.69
N ALA A 345 -18.06 30.86 10.69
CA ALA A 345 -17.50 31.70 11.74
C ALA A 345 -18.32 31.64 13.05
N LEU A 346 -19.64 31.66 12.92
CA LEU A 346 -20.59 31.68 14.03
C LEU A 346 -20.92 30.30 14.58
N GLY A 347 -20.72 29.25 13.78
CA GLY A 347 -20.91 27.86 14.17
C GLY A 347 -19.70 27.30 14.91
N GLU A 348 -19.95 26.40 15.86
CA GLU A 348 -18.92 25.61 16.53
C GLU A 348 -19.43 24.19 16.72
N ARG A 349 -18.55 23.20 16.55
CA ARG A 349 -18.92 21.80 16.68
C ARG A 349 -19.34 21.48 18.10
N ASP A 350 -20.45 20.78 18.21
CA ASP A 350 -21.06 20.46 19.49
C ASP A 350 -21.77 19.11 19.42
N PRO A 351 -21.27 18.07 20.09
CA PRO A 351 -21.90 16.75 20.10
C PRO A 351 -23.35 16.76 20.59
N ASP A 352 -23.73 17.75 21.41
CA ASP A 352 -25.06 17.88 21.99
C ASP A 352 -26.02 18.72 21.13
N ALA A 353 -25.56 19.28 20.00
CA ALA A 353 -26.41 20.03 19.08
C ALA A 353 -27.21 19.13 18.14
N GLU A 354 -28.29 19.68 17.59
CA GLU A 354 -29.11 19.00 16.59
C GLU A 354 -28.33 18.79 15.28
N ILE A 355 -28.71 17.74 14.55
CA ILE A 355 -28.07 17.39 13.28
C ILE A 355 -28.31 18.49 12.25
N CYS A 356 -27.24 18.94 11.61
CA CYS A 356 -27.30 19.84 10.47
C CYS A 356 -27.80 19.10 9.23
N LEU A 357 -29.03 19.42 8.79
CA LEU A 357 -29.64 18.84 7.58
C LEU A 357 -29.48 19.73 6.35
N ASP A 358 -29.13 19.13 5.21
CA ASP A 358 -29.02 19.82 3.94
C ASP A 358 -30.40 20.23 3.38
N LYS A 359 -30.42 20.78 2.17
CA LYS A 359 -31.66 21.22 1.50
C LYS A 359 -32.65 20.08 1.16
N ASN A 360 -32.18 18.84 1.10
CA ASN A 360 -32.97 17.65 0.82
C ASN A 360 -33.50 17.00 2.11
N GLY A 361 -32.99 17.43 3.27
CA GLY A 361 -33.30 16.84 4.57
C GLY A 361 -32.33 15.73 4.97
N ASP A 362 -31.24 15.55 4.23
CA ASP A 362 -30.21 14.55 4.54
C ASP A 362 -29.19 15.15 5.53
N ALA A 363 -28.62 14.30 6.38
CA ALA A 363 -27.59 14.73 7.32
C ALA A 363 -26.31 15.19 6.58
N GLU A 364 -25.82 16.38 6.91
CA GLU A 364 -24.55 16.86 6.39
C GLU A 364 -23.38 16.13 7.08
N PRO A 365 -22.36 15.66 6.34
CA PRO A 365 -21.22 14.99 6.95
C PRO A 365 -20.29 15.97 7.67
N ASP A 366 -19.83 15.59 8.86
CA ASP A 366 -18.71 16.27 9.53
C ASP A 366 -17.37 15.72 9.03
N THR A 367 -16.66 16.53 8.25
CA THR A 367 -15.35 16.15 7.71
C THR A 367 -14.28 15.92 8.78
N GLU A 368 -14.45 16.43 10.00
CA GLU A 368 -13.51 16.19 11.12
C GLU A 368 -13.75 14.86 11.84
N LEU A 369 -14.95 14.28 11.70
CA LEU A 369 -15.32 13.00 12.29
C LEU A 369 -15.42 11.87 11.25
N ARG A 370 -15.15 12.18 9.98
CA ARG A 370 -15.09 11.19 8.90
C ARG A 370 -13.94 10.24 9.15
N ASP A 371 -14.22 8.95 9.00
CA ASP A 371 -13.22 7.89 9.07
C ASP A 371 -13.37 6.89 7.92
N THR A 372 -12.45 5.94 7.85
CA THR A 372 -12.50 4.82 6.91
C THR A 372 -12.26 3.50 7.62
N GLU A 373 -13.04 2.50 7.24
CA GLU A 373 -12.93 1.13 7.76
C GLU A 373 -12.60 0.16 6.63
N ASN A 374 -11.77 -0.85 6.90
CA ASN A 374 -11.43 -1.89 5.93
C ASN A 374 -12.18 -3.19 6.27
N VAL A 375 -13.15 -3.54 5.44
CA VAL A 375 -13.97 -4.75 5.58
C VAL A 375 -13.40 -5.85 4.66
N PRO A 376 -13.05 -7.05 5.16
CA PRO A 376 -12.63 -8.15 4.30
C PRO A 376 -13.64 -8.42 3.17
N LEU A 377 -13.20 -8.78 1.96
CA LEU A 377 -14.12 -8.99 0.83
C LEU A 377 -15.14 -10.11 1.07
N LYS A 378 -14.80 -11.09 1.92
CA LYS A 378 -15.67 -12.19 2.29
C LYS A 378 -16.75 -11.82 3.32
N ASP A 379 -16.63 -10.65 3.93
CA ASP A 379 -17.57 -10.16 4.96
C ASP A 379 -18.63 -9.26 4.34
N ASP A 380 -19.85 -9.33 4.86
CA ASP A 380 -20.91 -8.38 4.49
C ASP A 380 -20.64 -7.02 5.16
N ILE A 381 -20.61 -5.97 4.33
CA ILE A 381 -20.33 -4.59 4.77
C ILE A 381 -21.36 -4.11 5.79
N GLY A 382 -22.65 -4.43 5.60
CA GLY A 382 -23.71 -4.00 6.50
C GLY A 382 -23.60 -4.67 7.87
N ALA A 383 -23.33 -5.97 7.89
CA ALA A 383 -23.12 -6.75 9.11
C ALA A 383 -21.85 -6.29 9.87
N TYR A 384 -20.75 -6.01 9.15
CA TYR A 384 -19.55 -5.44 9.75
C TYR A 384 -19.86 -4.07 10.37
N PHE A 385 -20.50 -3.18 9.61
CA PHE A 385 -20.82 -1.82 10.06
C PHE A 385 -21.71 -1.82 11.31
N ALA A 386 -22.71 -2.69 11.35
CA ALA A 386 -23.59 -2.83 12.52
C ALA A 386 -22.88 -3.39 13.76
N ARG A 387 -21.86 -4.23 13.57
CA ARG A 387 -21.11 -4.88 14.65
C ARG A 387 -19.96 -4.02 15.19
N GLU A 388 -19.21 -3.38 14.31
CA GLU A 388 -17.96 -2.70 14.66
C GLU A 388 -18.10 -1.17 14.72
N VAL A 389 -19.03 -0.56 13.96
CA VAL A 389 -19.13 0.92 13.87
C VAL A 389 -20.30 1.46 14.69
N LEU A 390 -21.51 0.97 14.47
CA LEU A 390 -22.72 1.49 15.13
C LEU A 390 -22.68 1.49 16.68
N PRO A 391 -22.03 0.53 17.37
CA PRO A 391 -21.90 0.58 18.82
C PRO A 391 -21.08 1.78 19.34
N HIS A 392 -20.19 2.32 18.51
CA HIS A 392 -19.35 3.46 18.84
C HIS A 392 -19.85 4.77 18.21
N ALA A 393 -20.61 4.69 17.12
CA ALA A 393 -21.22 5.84 16.42
C ALA A 393 -22.61 5.47 15.88
N ALA A 394 -23.64 5.60 16.71
CA ALA A 394 -25.00 5.13 16.42
C ALA A 394 -25.70 5.82 15.25
N ASP A 395 -25.27 7.03 14.91
CA ASP A 395 -25.81 7.89 13.86
C ASP A 395 -24.92 7.98 12.61
N ALA A 396 -23.88 7.14 12.55
CA ALA A 396 -23.01 7.05 11.40
C ALA A 396 -23.70 6.38 10.21
N TRP A 397 -23.27 6.73 9.01
CA TRP A 397 -23.67 6.05 7.77
C TRP A 397 -22.48 5.82 6.84
N ILE A 398 -22.67 4.93 5.88
CA ILE A 398 -21.65 4.62 4.87
C ILE A 398 -21.86 5.53 3.66
N ASP A 399 -20.80 6.20 3.21
CA ASP A 399 -20.75 6.78 1.88
C ASP A 399 -20.33 5.69 0.87
N HIS A 400 -21.34 5.12 0.21
CA HIS A 400 -21.16 4.06 -0.79
C HIS A 400 -20.45 4.56 -2.05
N GLU A 401 -20.55 5.85 -2.41
CA GLU A 401 -19.87 6.40 -3.58
C GLU A 401 -18.36 6.48 -3.40
N LYS A 402 -17.90 6.57 -2.14
CA LYS A 402 -16.47 6.56 -1.78
C LYS A 402 -15.93 5.18 -1.41
N THR A 403 -16.78 4.16 -1.40
CA THR A 403 -16.32 2.79 -1.11
C THR A 403 -15.42 2.27 -2.24
N ARG A 404 -14.23 1.78 -1.89
CA ARG A 404 -13.25 1.27 -2.87
C ARG A 404 -12.77 -0.11 -2.46
N VAL A 405 -12.55 -0.98 -3.43
CA VAL A 405 -11.93 -2.29 -3.20
C VAL A 405 -10.41 -2.14 -3.25
N GLY A 406 -9.74 -2.65 -2.23
CA GLY A 406 -8.30 -2.74 -2.12
C GLY A 406 -7.83 -4.19 -2.00
N TYR A 407 -6.54 -4.39 -2.25
CA TYR A 407 -5.88 -5.67 -2.01
C TYR A 407 -4.58 -5.42 -1.26
N GLU A 408 -4.29 -6.26 -0.28
CA GLU A 408 -3.03 -6.27 0.47
C GLU A 408 -2.66 -7.70 0.86
N ILE A 409 -1.37 -7.96 1.02
CA ILE A 409 -0.84 -9.25 1.44
C ILE A 409 -0.12 -9.02 2.77
N PRO A 410 -0.84 -9.06 3.91
CA PRO A 410 -0.28 -8.77 5.22
C PRO A 410 0.54 -9.97 5.73
N PHE A 411 1.61 -10.30 5.01
CA PHE A 411 2.37 -11.54 5.16
C PHE A 411 2.72 -11.85 6.63
N ASN A 412 3.27 -10.87 7.35
CA ASN A 412 3.67 -11.03 8.74
C ASN A 412 2.49 -11.30 9.68
N ARG A 413 1.30 -10.73 9.41
CA ARG A 413 0.09 -10.96 10.22
C ARG A 413 -0.31 -12.43 10.18
N HIS A 414 -0.13 -13.09 9.03
CA HIS A 414 -0.48 -14.51 8.88
C HIS A 414 0.46 -15.44 9.63
N PHE A 415 1.72 -15.08 9.85
CA PHE A 415 2.69 -15.93 10.58
C PHE A 415 2.97 -15.46 12.00
N TYR A 416 2.31 -14.39 12.45
CA TYR A 416 2.42 -13.92 13.82
C TYR A 416 1.85 -14.96 14.78
N VAL A 417 2.67 -15.38 15.73
CA VAL A 417 2.25 -16.20 16.88
C VAL A 417 2.33 -15.28 18.09
N PHE A 418 1.21 -15.09 18.79
CA PHE A 418 1.19 -14.32 20.01
C PHE A 418 2.00 -15.04 21.08
N GLU A 419 3.11 -14.44 21.51
CA GLU A 419 3.86 -14.87 22.68
C GLU A 419 3.40 -14.05 23.87
N PRO A 420 2.64 -14.63 24.82
CA PRO A 420 2.30 -13.92 26.05
C PRO A 420 3.58 -13.54 26.79
N PRO A 421 3.62 -12.38 27.46
CA PRO A 421 4.75 -12.05 28.31
C PRO A 421 4.93 -13.13 29.38
N ARG A 422 6.20 -13.48 29.67
CA ARG A 422 6.53 -14.41 30.75
C ARG A 422 5.96 -13.92 32.08
N ASP A 423 5.64 -14.85 32.97
CA ASP A 423 5.16 -14.51 34.30
C ASP A 423 6.23 -13.71 35.07
N LEU A 424 5.80 -12.71 35.85
CA LEU A 424 6.69 -11.86 36.63
C LEU A 424 7.57 -12.67 37.59
N ALA A 425 7.05 -13.77 38.16
CA ALA A 425 7.80 -14.63 39.06
C ALA A 425 8.99 -15.32 38.35
N GLU A 426 8.83 -15.69 37.08
CA GLU A 426 9.91 -16.27 36.28
C GLU A 426 10.97 -15.23 35.93
N ILE A 427 10.55 -14.00 35.62
CA ILE A 427 11.46 -12.87 35.35
C ILE A 427 12.30 -12.57 36.60
N ASP A 428 11.69 -12.53 37.78
CA ASP A 428 12.37 -12.29 39.05
C ASP A 428 13.35 -13.42 39.42
N ALA A 429 12.99 -14.66 39.15
CA ALA A 429 13.86 -15.82 39.36
C ALA A 429 15.11 -15.75 38.46
N ASP A 430 14.92 -15.47 37.17
CA ASP A 430 16.01 -15.30 36.21
C ASP A 430 16.92 -14.11 36.58
N LEU A 431 16.34 -12.97 36.98
CA LEU A 431 17.09 -11.80 37.44
C LEU A 431 17.98 -12.16 38.63
N LYS A 432 17.45 -12.88 39.63
CA LYS A 432 18.24 -13.35 40.78
C LYS A 432 19.41 -14.24 40.35
N VAL A 433 19.21 -15.14 39.38
CA VAL A 433 20.28 -15.99 38.85
C VAL A 433 21.35 -15.17 38.14
N VAL A 434 20.95 -14.23 37.28
CA VAL A 434 21.89 -13.36 36.54
C VAL A 434 22.66 -12.46 37.50
N THR A 435 21.98 -11.83 38.46
CA THR A 435 22.62 -11.01 39.49
C THR A 435 23.59 -11.84 40.34
N GLY A 436 23.22 -13.07 40.71
CA GLY A 436 24.12 -14.00 41.41
C GLY A 436 25.39 -14.35 40.62
N ARG A 437 25.25 -14.57 39.30
CA ARG A 437 26.40 -14.78 38.40
C ARG A 437 27.30 -13.54 38.31
N ILE A 438 26.72 -12.35 38.16
CA ILE A 438 27.46 -11.08 38.10
C ILE A 438 28.24 -10.85 39.41
N LEU A 439 27.60 -11.04 40.57
CA LEU A 439 28.25 -10.90 41.88
C LEU A 439 29.42 -11.88 42.04
N THR A 440 29.26 -13.11 41.56
CA THR A 440 30.35 -14.11 41.58
C THR A 440 31.52 -13.70 40.68
N MET A 441 31.24 -13.15 39.48
CA MET A 441 32.28 -12.66 38.57
C MET A 441 33.03 -11.45 39.15
N ILE A 442 32.33 -10.49 39.75
CA ILE A 442 32.94 -9.32 40.40
C ILE A 442 33.78 -9.74 41.62
N GLY A 443 33.28 -10.69 42.42
CA GLY A 443 34.02 -11.25 43.55
C GLY A 443 35.28 -12.02 43.14
N GLY A 444 35.27 -12.66 41.97
CA GLY A 444 36.45 -13.33 41.38
C GLY A 444 37.51 -12.36 40.84
N LEU A 445 37.13 -11.14 40.45
CA LEU A 445 38.05 -10.08 40.01
C LEU A 445 38.68 -9.30 41.18
N SER A 446 38.13 -9.44 42.39
CA SER A 446 38.57 -8.74 43.60
C SER A 446 39.54 -9.57 44.45
N LYS A 447 40.12 -10.64 43.92
CA LYS A 447 41.12 -11.50 44.57
C LYS A 447 42.47 -11.44 43.88
#